data_AF-A0A7X7XVE1-F1
#
_entry.id   AF-A0A7X7XVE1-F1
#
_cell.length_a   1.000
_cell.length_b   1.000
_cell.length_c   1.000
_cell.angle_alpha   90.00
_cell.angle_beta   90.00
_cell.angle_gamma   90.00
#
_symmetry.space_group_name_H-M   'P 1'
#
loop_
_entity.id
_entity.type
_entity.pdbx_description
1 polymer ?
#
loop_
_entity_poly.entity_id
_entity_poly.type
_entity_poly.pdbx_seq_one_letter_code
_entity_poly.pdbx_strand_id
1 'polypeptide(L)'
;MKKILVLIVIIGVFFTGCGFDGDVGGKLKSPNYDENNVKPLSDGKDGNVEEVYNEFLELVNNGKKPFEVIRFIDKEIKNVTDSMADDMVLALEEVQNIYEVYYQEEIFASDFIEKVGRDFESNEDIVNKAKGTEFEELVKEIDAGGYKFISREGSVYPIVDYSFLKKYSDFVSDKVADYINIKASQSDNPVAVDGALAISWADLEERLLELENFMDKYSSFPLIEQLESIYYNYMVLYLAGADNTPAYDYTTNKYKDGVFKKISEMTIAYEGTKTADIAKDYLEIIKKDNYTFTKNAKEFINNLREKSFNNKTKNIYTKDIFTKLLPERPGYRWLYHGFVEYSHEMELNDIVTDRGVVKYFITGDVGDPSDGESRLSPEHFNIDIVYSIEGGALIQRKNEKRMMDSEFDNLELIRAPLIKGNKWGQGVVDKSGEYRYINCEITDINEVAGAKVYTVEYREDSGYYEIRMIEEGVGVVSFTKLRQSDDGDFEIGYSLGKEYSGYQEEL
;
A
#
# COMPACT_ATOMS: atom_id res chain seq x y z
N MET A 1 9.78 -14.57 32.47
CA MET A 1 10.36 -13.37 31.86
C MET A 1 10.04 -13.42 30.37
N LYS A 2 9.18 -12.51 29.92
CA LYS A 2 8.67 -12.42 28.54
C LYS A 2 9.83 -12.12 27.59
N LYS A 3 10.04 -12.96 26.58
CA LYS A 3 10.91 -12.65 25.43
C LYS A 3 10.07 -11.79 24.48
N ILE A 4 10.45 -10.54 24.31
CA ILE A 4 9.89 -9.65 23.29
C ILE A 4 10.45 -10.13 21.95
N LEU A 5 9.56 -10.72 21.13
CA LEU A 5 9.85 -11.06 19.75
C LEU A 5 9.86 -9.74 18.96
N VAL A 6 11.01 -9.37 18.40
CA VAL A 6 11.10 -8.25 17.47
C VAL A 6 10.49 -8.74 16.16
N LEU A 7 9.31 -8.20 15.82
CA LEU A 7 8.66 -8.38 14.53
C LEU A 7 9.61 -7.86 13.44
N ILE A 8 10.10 -8.76 12.58
CA ILE A 8 10.59 -8.40 11.25
C ILE A 8 9.39 -8.59 10.34
N VAL A 9 8.70 -7.49 10.03
CA VAL A 9 7.77 -7.47 8.90
C VAL A 9 8.63 -7.51 7.65
N ILE A 10 8.54 -8.61 6.91
CA ILE A 10 9.13 -8.77 5.59
C ILE A 10 8.32 -7.86 4.64
N ILE A 11 8.71 -6.59 4.58
CA ILE A 11 8.61 -5.80 3.35
C ILE A 11 9.91 -6.13 2.61
N GLY A 12 9.84 -6.56 1.35
CA GLY A 12 10.96 -7.09 0.57
C GLY A 12 12.31 -6.42 0.82
N VAL A 13 13.08 -6.99 1.75
CA VAL A 13 14.50 -6.73 1.96
C VAL A 13 15.13 -8.10 2.17
N PHE A 14 15.36 -8.80 1.07
CA PHE A 14 16.29 -9.93 1.08
C PHE A 14 17.72 -9.37 0.95
N PHE A 15 18.34 -9.09 2.09
CA PHE A 15 19.80 -9.04 2.17
C PHE A 15 20.35 -10.45 1.95
N THR A 16 20.87 -10.72 0.75
CA THR A 16 21.98 -11.66 0.58
C THR A 16 22.96 -11.09 -0.43
N GLY A 17 24.14 -10.71 0.05
CA GLY A 17 25.20 -10.16 -0.78
C GLY A 17 25.80 -11.17 -1.75
N CYS A 18 26.15 -10.67 -2.93
CA CYS A 18 27.36 -11.02 -3.65
C CYS A 18 27.69 -9.84 -4.59
N GLY A 19 28.92 -9.36 -4.53
CA GLY A 19 29.34 -8.10 -5.12
C GLY A 19 29.20 -8.04 -6.64
N PHE A 20 28.77 -6.88 -7.12
CA PHE A 20 28.98 -6.42 -8.49
C PHE A 20 29.36 -4.95 -8.42
N ASP A 21 30.61 -4.64 -8.77
CA ASP A 21 31.08 -3.28 -8.99
C ASP A 21 30.39 -2.74 -10.25
N GLY A 22 29.62 -1.67 -10.10
CA GLY A 22 29.03 -0.90 -11.19
C GLY A 22 28.66 0.48 -10.69
N ASP A 23 29.42 1.49 -11.10
CA ASP A 23 29.14 2.89 -10.86
C ASP A 23 27.85 3.29 -11.59
N VAL A 24 26.74 3.41 -10.85
CA VAL A 24 25.44 3.90 -11.38
C VAL A 24 25.14 5.34 -10.89
N GLY A 25 26.16 6.06 -10.40
CA GLY A 25 26.03 7.41 -9.84
C GLY A 25 25.80 8.53 -10.86
N GLY A 26 25.51 8.22 -12.12
CA GLY A 26 25.21 9.26 -13.10
C GLY A 26 24.88 8.72 -14.47
N LYS A 27 23.57 8.67 -14.77
CA LYS A 27 22.95 8.93 -16.09
C LYS A 27 21.52 8.40 -16.11
N LEU A 28 20.60 9.13 -15.49
CA LEU A 28 19.20 9.21 -15.93
C LEU A 28 18.82 10.69 -15.75
N LYS A 29 18.73 11.44 -16.85
CA LYS A 29 18.18 12.79 -16.82
C LYS A 29 16.74 12.70 -17.27
N SER A 30 15.81 13.14 -16.42
CA SER A 30 14.42 13.38 -16.81
C SER A 30 14.38 14.36 -18.00
N PRO A 31 13.42 14.23 -18.93
CA PRO A 31 13.25 15.19 -20.03
C PRO A 31 13.03 16.60 -19.49
N ASN A 32 13.65 17.60 -20.13
CA ASN A 32 13.55 19.00 -19.72
C ASN A 32 12.23 19.59 -20.24
N TYR A 33 11.29 19.90 -19.34
CA TYR A 33 10.06 20.61 -19.66
C TYR A 33 10.15 22.04 -19.08
N ASP A 34 9.98 23.04 -19.94
CA ASP A 34 10.15 24.46 -19.61
C ASP A 34 9.10 24.93 -18.57
N GLU A 35 9.56 25.30 -17.37
CA GLU A 35 8.82 26.14 -16.43
C GLU A 35 8.82 27.59 -16.94
N ASN A 36 7.63 28.19 -17.12
CA ASN A 36 7.30 29.59 -16.80
C ASN A 36 5.99 30.04 -17.48
N ASN A 37 4.92 30.25 -16.70
CA ASN A 37 4.23 31.54 -16.53
C ASN A 37 2.95 31.37 -15.69
N VAL A 38 2.96 31.91 -14.47
CA VAL A 38 1.78 32.05 -13.60
C VAL A 38 0.74 32.96 -14.26
N LYS A 39 -0.51 32.48 -14.45
CA LYS A 39 -1.72 33.30 -14.67
C LYS A 39 -3.03 32.47 -14.75
N PRO A 40 -4.21 33.13 -14.64
CA PRO A 40 -5.10 33.15 -13.48
C PRO A 40 -6.27 32.15 -13.52
N LEU A 41 -6.82 31.93 -12.32
CA LEU A 41 -8.03 31.18 -11.94
C LEU A 41 -9.17 31.23 -12.99
N SER A 42 -9.64 30.04 -13.39
CA SER A 42 -10.76 29.85 -14.29
C SER A 42 -12.04 29.56 -13.50
N ASP A 43 -12.96 30.52 -13.47
CA ASP A 43 -14.33 30.28 -13.04
C ASP A 43 -15.07 29.49 -14.14
N GLY A 44 -15.02 28.15 -14.04
CA GLY A 44 -15.75 27.25 -14.95
C GLY A 44 -17.23 27.63 -15.05
N LYS A 45 -17.70 27.89 -16.28
CA LYS A 45 -19.09 28.31 -16.55
C LYS A 45 -20.06 27.11 -16.56
N ASP A 46 -21.07 27.22 -15.71
CA ASP A 46 -22.45 26.69 -15.77
C ASP A 46 -22.76 25.61 -16.82
N GLY A 47 -22.89 24.38 -16.31
CA GLY A 47 -23.44 23.19 -16.97
C GLY A 47 -22.40 22.10 -17.24
N ASN A 48 -22.36 21.05 -16.39
CA ASN A 48 -21.58 19.80 -16.53
C ASN A 48 -20.19 19.73 -15.83
N VAL A 49 -19.91 20.51 -14.78
CA VAL A 49 -18.68 20.31 -13.97
C VAL A 49 -18.79 19.06 -13.09
N GLU A 50 -19.93 18.91 -12.39
CA GLU A 50 -20.20 17.76 -11.51
C GLU A 50 -20.35 16.44 -12.28
N GLU A 51 -20.92 16.46 -13.48
CA GLU A 51 -21.10 15.23 -14.27
C GLU A 51 -19.74 14.74 -14.81
N VAL A 52 -18.86 15.63 -15.29
CA VAL A 52 -17.46 15.28 -15.59
C VAL A 52 -16.73 14.68 -14.38
N TYR A 53 -16.88 15.27 -13.20
CA TYR A 53 -16.24 14.74 -12.00
C TYR A 53 -16.83 13.38 -11.57
N ASN A 54 -18.14 13.18 -11.72
CA ASN A 54 -18.76 11.88 -11.46
C ASN A 54 -18.31 10.81 -12.45
N GLU A 55 -18.16 11.14 -13.75
CA GLU A 55 -17.57 10.23 -14.74
C GLU A 55 -16.14 9.83 -14.35
N PHE A 56 -15.35 10.77 -13.82
CA PHE A 56 -14.02 10.49 -13.28
C PHE A 56 -14.06 9.51 -12.10
N LEU A 57 -14.94 9.75 -11.12
CA LEU A 57 -15.09 8.87 -9.96
C LEU A 57 -15.54 7.47 -10.39
N GLU A 58 -16.47 7.36 -11.35
CA GLU A 58 -16.87 6.07 -11.92
C GLU A 58 -15.69 5.36 -12.58
N LEU A 59 -14.84 6.08 -13.31
CA LEU A 59 -13.65 5.54 -13.95
C LEU A 59 -12.70 4.93 -12.91
N VAL A 60 -12.37 5.67 -11.84
CA VAL A 60 -11.50 5.19 -10.75
C VAL A 60 -12.15 4.01 -10.01
N ASN A 61 -13.42 4.13 -9.65
CA ASN A 61 -14.16 3.14 -8.86
C ASN A 61 -14.49 1.87 -9.63
N ASN A 62 -14.30 1.86 -10.95
CA ASN A 62 -14.39 0.68 -11.79
C ASN A 62 -13.03 0.04 -12.07
N GLY A 63 -11.97 0.49 -11.37
CA GLY A 63 -10.63 -0.09 -11.44
C GLY A 63 -10.02 0.07 -12.83
N LYS A 64 -10.22 1.21 -13.47
CA LYS A 64 -9.65 1.50 -14.79
C LYS A 64 -8.14 1.68 -14.71
N LYS A 65 -7.45 1.32 -15.79
CA LYS A 65 -5.99 1.32 -15.83
C LYS A 65 -5.44 2.76 -15.81
N PRO A 66 -4.21 3.00 -15.33
CA PRO A 66 -3.64 4.34 -15.19
C PRO A 66 -3.68 5.16 -16.49
N PHE A 67 -3.36 4.56 -17.65
CA PHE A 67 -3.39 5.27 -18.93
C PHE A 67 -4.82 5.70 -19.34
N GLU A 68 -5.86 4.96 -18.93
CA GLU A 68 -7.26 5.34 -19.19
C GLU A 68 -7.66 6.53 -18.32
N VAL A 69 -7.22 6.54 -17.05
CA VAL A 69 -7.40 7.66 -16.11
C VAL A 69 -6.70 8.90 -16.64
N ILE A 70 -5.41 8.79 -17.03
CA ILE A 70 -4.62 9.89 -17.60
C ILE A 70 -5.32 10.48 -18.83
N ARG A 71 -5.79 9.65 -19.75
CA ARG A 71 -6.51 10.11 -20.95
C ARG A 71 -7.76 10.92 -20.61
N PHE A 72 -8.48 10.54 -19.55
CA PHE A 72 -9.63 11.30 -19.07
C PHE A 72 -9.21 12.65 -18.49
N ILE A 73 -8.21 12.64 -17.59
CA ILE A 73 -7.69 13.86 -16.96
C ILE A 73 -7.17 14.84 -18.01
N ASP A 74 -6.34 14.38 -18.96
CA ASP A 74 -5.80 15.20 -20.05
C ASP A 74 -6.88 15.91 -20.87
N LYS A 75 -8.05 15.27 -21.02
CA LYS A 75 -9.18 15.80 -21.78
C LYS A 75 -10.00 16.80 -20.96
N GLU A 76 -10.23 16.50 -19.68
CA GLU A 76 -11.30 17.11 -18.88
C GLU A 76 -10.80 17.99 -17.72
N ILE A 77 -9.53 17.93 -17.31
CA ILE A 77 -9.04 18.65 -16.11
C ILE A 77 -9.28 20.17 -16.16
N LYS A 78 -9.27 20.78 -17.34
CA LYS A 78 -9.57 22.21 -17.55
C LYS A 78 -11.05 22.57 -17.40
N ASN A 79 -11.93 21.56 -17.38
CA ASN A 79 -13.38 21.71 -17.31
C ASN A 79 -13.92 21.47 -15.89
N VAL A 80 -13.06 21.23 -14.91
CA VAL A 80 -13.44 21.06 -13.51
C VAL A 80 -12.95 22.21 -12.65
N THR A 81 -13.39 22.25 -11.38
CA THR A 81 -12.85 23.21 -10.41
C THR A 81 -11.43 22.81 -9.98
N ASP A 82 -10.63 23.76 -9.50
CA ASP A 82 -9.29 23.49 -8.98
C ASP A 82 -9.29 22.40 -7.87
N SER A 83 -10.33 22.37 -7.04
CA SER A 83 -10.47 21.34 -5.99
C SER A 83 -10.75 19.95 -6.57
N MET A 84 -11.51 19.87 -7.66
CA MET A 84 -11.74 18.60 -8.37
C MET A 84 -10.50 18.19 -9.15
N ALA A 85 -9.75 19.13 -9.71
CA ALA A 85 -8.47 18.86 -10.36
C ALA A 85 -7.42 18.33 -9.37
N ASP A 86 -7.33 18.94 -8.17
CA ASP A 86 -6.56 18.42 -7.04
C ASP A 86 -6.90 16.95 -6.77
N ASP A 87 -8.19 16.65 -6.59
CA ASP A 87 -8.67 15.30 -6.31
C ASP A 87 -8.38 14.33 -7.47
N MET A 88 -8.55 14.77 -8.72
CA MET A 88 -8.28 13.96 -9.90
C MET A 88 -6.81 13.53 -10.00
N VAL A 89 -5.88 14.43 -9.70
CA VAL A 89 -4.44 14.14 -9.78
C VAL A 89 -3.98 13.29 -8.59
N LEU A 90 -4.49 13.53 -7.38
CA LEU A 90 -4.19 12.68 -6.22
C LEU A 90 -4.81 11.28 -6.35
N ALA A 91 -6.00 11.18 -6.93
CA ALA A 91 -6.63 9.90 -7.25
C ALA A 91 -5.86 9.13 -8.34
N LEU A 92 -5.31 9.83 -9.34
CA LEU A 92 -4.40 9.22 -10.32
C LEU A 92 -3.17 8.63 -9.64
N GLU A 93 -2.54 9.34 -8.70
CA GLU A 93 -1.41 8.81 -7.94
C GLU A 93 -1.80 7.54 -7.16
N GLU A 94 -2.97 7.52 -6.50
CA GLU A 94 -3.47 6.31 -5.84
C GLU A 94 -3.64 5.13 -6.80
N VAL A 95 -4.26 5.36 -7.97
CA VAL A 95 -4.41 4.33 -9.00
C VAL A 95 -3.04 3.87 -9.51
N GLN A 96 -2.10 4.79 -9.72
CA GLN A 96 -0.75 4.46 -10.14
C GLN A 96 -0.03 3.60 -9.10
N ASN A 97 -0.14 3.92 -7.81
CA ASN A 97 0.47 3.12 -6.74
C ASN A 97 -0.14 1.71 -6.64
N ILE A 98 -1.45 1.55 -6.89
CA ILE A 98 -2.11 0.23 -6.95
C ILE A 98 -1.54 -0.60 -8.11
N TYR A 99 -1.46 0.00 -9.30
CA TYR A 99 -0.97 -0.69 -10.49
C TYR A 99 0.55 -0.86 -10.52
N GLU A 100 1.31 -0.05 -9.76
CA GLU A 100 2.75 -0.21 -9.59
C GLU A 100 3.09 -1.62 -9.06
N VAL A 101 2.40 -2.03 -8.01
CA VAL A 101 2.56 -3.36 -7.39
C VAL A 101 2.18 -4.45 -8.38
N TYR A 102 1.06 -4.29 -9.08
CA TYR A 102 0.62 -5.26 -10.09
C TYR A 102 1.65 -5.41 -11.23
N TYR A 103 2.14 -4.31 -11.79
CA TYR A 103 3.12 -4.36 -12.88
C TYR A 103 4.47 -4.91 -12.45
N GLN A 104 4.89 -4.66 -11.21
CA GLN A 104 6.08 -5.29 -10.63
C GLN A 104 5.92 -6.82 -10.59
N GLU A 105 4.80 -7.33 -10.09
CA GLU A 105 4.54 -8.77 -10.05
C GLU A 105 4.47 -9.39 -11.46
N GLU A 106 3.84 -8.72 -12.43
CA GLU A 106 3.82 -9.20 -13.83
C GLU A 106 5.24 -9.30 -14.43
N ILE A 107 6.13 -8.37 -14.09
CA ILE A 107 7.53 -8.40 -14.52
C ILE A 107 8.32 -9.47 -13.76
N PHE A 108 8.14 -9.61 -12.45
CA PHE A 108 8.92 -10.53 -11.62
C PHE A 108 8.53 -11.99 -11.79
N ALA A 109 7.25 -12.27 -12.05
CA ALA A 109 6.73 -13.61 -12.25
C ALA A 109 6.94 -14.15 -13.68
N SER A 110 7.54 -13.35 -14.58
CA SER A 110 7.71 -13.69 -15.99
C SER A 110 9.20 -13.78 -16.41
N ASP A 111 9.45 -14.15 -17.65
CA ASP A 111 10.79 -14.14 -18.26
C ASP A 111 11.15 -12.79 -18.90
N PHE A 112 10.59 -11.70 -18.38
CA PHE A 112 10.79 -10.33 -18.87
C PHE A 112 12.27 -9.96 -19.02
N ILE A 113 13.09 -10.27 -18.02
CA ILE A 113 14.51 -9.94 -18.02
C ILE A 113 15.28 -10.71 -19.10
N GLU A 114 14.90 -11.95 -19.39
CA GLU A 114 15.51 -12.76 -20.44
C GLU A 114 15.19 -12.20 -21.84
N LYS A 115 13.94 -11.76 -22.03
CA LYS A 115 13.42 -11.36 -23.35
C LYS A 115 13.61 -9.89 -23.69
N VAL A 116 13.47 -8.99 -22.72
CA VAL A 116 13.58 -7.54 -22.90
C VAL A 116 14.95 -7.01 -22.45
N GLY A 117 15.51 -7.61 -21.41
CA GLY A 117 16.76 -7.16 -20.77
C GLY A 117 16.53 -6.08 -19.70
N ARG A 118 17.50 -5.95 -18.81
CA ARG A 118 17.47 -5.00 -17.68
C ARG A 118 18.38 -3.78 -17.83
N ASP A 119 19.24 -3.79 -18.85
CA ASP A 119 20.15 -2.69 -19.15
C ASP A 119 19.44 -1.77 -20.14
N PHE A 120 19.07 -0.56 -19.73
CA PHE A 120 18.43 0.43 -20.61
C PHE A 120 18.78 1.84 -20.14
N GLU A 121 18.78 2.79 -21.08
CA GLU A 121 19.15 4.19 -20.79
C GLU A 121 17.96 5.14 -20.60
N SER A 122 16.75 4.70 -20.99
CA SER A 122 15.52 5.50 -20.90
C SER A 122 14.27 4.62 -21.04
N ASN A 123 13.10 5.20 -20.75
CA ASN A 123 11.81 4.58 -21.07
C ASN A 123 11.68 4.25 -22.57
N GLU A 124 12.12 5.14 -23.46
CA GLU A 124 12.07 4.90 -24.90
C GLU A 124 12.92 3.68 -25.30
N ASP A 125 14.09 3.50 -24.68
CA ASP A 125 14.96 2.36 -24.93
C ASP A 125 14.29 1.04 -24.54
N ILE A 126 13.74 0.93 -23.32
CA ILE A 126 13.06 -0.31 -22.90
C ILE A 126 11.78 -0.58 -23.72
N VAL A 127 11.01 0.46 -24.09
CA VAL A 127 9.88 0.33 -25.02
C VAL A 127 10.34 -0.22 -26.37
N ASN A 128 11.48 0.26 -26.89
CA ASN A 128 12.05 -0.23 -28.15
C ASN A 128 12.54 -1.67 -28.04
N LYS A 129 13.13 -2.07 -26.91
CA LYS A 129 13.60 -3.44 -26.66
C LYS A 129 12.45 -4.44 -26.55
N ALA A 130 11.32 -4.02 -26.00
CA ALA A 130 10.14 -4.87 -25.89
C ALA A 130 9.45 -5.13 -27.25
N LYS A 131 9.75 -4.35 -28.31
CA LYS A 131 9.10 -4.51 -29.63
C LYS A 131 9.31 -5.91 -30.21
N GLY A 132 8.22 -6.55 -30.63
CA GLY A 132 8.22 -7.90 -31.18
C GLY A 132 8.32 -9.02 -30.13
N THR A 133 8.42 -8.67 -28.84
CA THR A 133 8.25 -9.62 -27.73
C THR A 133 6.78 -9.63 -27.30
N GLU A 134 6.37 -10.64 -26.54
CA GLU A 134 5.04 -10.67 -25.92
C GLU A 134 4.82 -9.59 -24.85
N PHE A 135 5.88 -8.94 -24.37
CA PHE A 135 5.82 -7.84 -23.40
C PHE A 135 5.62 -6.46 -24.04
N GLU A 136 5.56 -6.37 -25.38
CA GLU A 136 5.43 -5.09 -26.08
C GLU A 136 4.23 -4.26 -25.57
N GLU A 137 3.07 -4.90 -25.42
CA GLU A 137 1.86 -4.21 -24.96
C GLU A 137 1.91 -3.88 -23.47
N LEU A 138 2.49 -4.74 -22.63
CA LEU A 138 2.69 -4.46 -21.21
C LEU A 138 3.59 -3.23 -21.01
N VAL A 139 4.72 -3.16 -21.72
CA VAL A 139 5.67 -2.05 -21.58
C VAL A 139 5.08 -0.73 -22.09
N LYS A 140 4.34 -0.76 -23.21
CA LYS A 140 3.61 0.42 -23.69
C LYS A 140 2.52 0.88 -22.71
N GLU A 141 1.80 -0.08 -22.12
CA GLU A 141 0.76 0.22 -21.14
C GLU A 141 1.34 0.90 -19.90
N ILE A 142 2.45 0.37 -19.37
CA ILE A 142 3.18 0.97 -18.25
C ILE A 142 3.69 2.36 -18.61
N ASP A 143 4.35 2.54 -19.77
CA ASP A 143 4.85 3.86 -20.19
C ASP A 143 3.71 4.89 -20.33
N ALA A 144 2.60 4.51 -20.99
CA ALA A 144 1.42 5.35 -21.13
C ALA A 144 0.69 5.59 -19.79
N GLY A 145 0.92 4.75 -18.79
CA GLY A 145 0.42 4.86 -17.43
C GLY A 145 1.14 5.90 -16.57
N GLY A 146 2.15 6.58 -17.12
CA GLY A 146 2.92 7.60 -16.39
C GLY A 146 3.93 6.99 -15.41
N TYR A 147 4.50 5.84 -15.77
CA TYR A 147 5.57 5.20 -15.01
C TYR A 147 6.91 5.40 -15.71
N LYS A 148 7.98 5.39 -14.92
CA LYS A 148 9.35 5.25 -15.41
C LYS A 148 9.90 3.89 -15.03
N PHE A 149 10.70 3.32 -15.92
CA PHE A 149 11.40 2.08 -15.63
C PHE A 149 12.74 2.40 -14.95
N ILE A 150 13.07 1.65 -13.90
CA ILE A 150 14.40 1.68 -13.29
C ILE A 150 14.96 0.27 -13.20
N SER A 151 16.28 0.15 -13.32
CA SER A 151 16.99 -1.11 -13.11
C SER A 151 17.58 -1.09 -11.70
N ARG A 152 17.20 -2.07 -10.87
CA ARG A 152 17.65 -2.15 -9.48
C ARG A 152 17.69 -3.61 -9.03
N GLU A 153 18.68 -3.97 -8.21
CA GLU A 153 18.77 -5.30 -7.58
C GLU A 153 18.64 -6.47 -8.58
N GLY A 154 19.11 -6.25 -9.81
CA GLY A 154 19.11 -7.23 -10.89
C GLY A 154 17.78 -7.42 -11.64
N SER A 155 16.75 -6.64 -11.32
CA SER A 155 15.44 -6.63 -11.98
C SER A 155 15.09 -5.25 -12.56
N VAL A 156 13.93 -5.16 -13.22
CA VAL A 156 13.34 -3.92 -13.73
C VAL A 156 12.09 -3.59 -12.93
N TYR A 157 12.02 -2.37 -12.41
CA TYR A 157 10.89 -1.87 -11.65
C TYR A 157 10.20 -0.75 -12.44
N PRO A 158 8.91 -0.89 -12.75
CA PRO A 158 8.08 0.25 -13.12
C PRO A 158 7.73 1.00 -11.83
N ILE A 159 8.14 2.27 -11.72
CA ILE A 159 7.77 3.13 -10.60
C ILE A 159 7.06 4.38 -11.10
N VAL A 160 6.18 4.97 -10.30
CA VAL A 160 5.48 6.20 -10.70
C VAL A 160 6.48 7.30 -11.11
N ASP A 161 6.28 7.86 -12.31
CA ASP A 161 7.01 9.03 -12.77
C ASP A 161 6.31 10.30 -12.24
N TYR A 162 6.69 10.72 -11.04
CA TYR A 162 6.14 11.96 -10.45
C TYR A 162 6.53 13.21 -11.25
N SER A 163 7.62 13.18 -12.02
CA SER A 163 7.99 14.28 -12.92
C SER A 163 7.00 14.38 -14.10
N PHE A 164 6.46 13.26 -14.58
CA PHE A 164 5.37 13.25 -15.57
C PHE A 164 4.11 13.96 -15.05
N LEU A 165 3.78 13.83 -13.75
CA LEU A 165 2.59 14.46 -13.15
C LEU A 165 2.67 16.00 -13.10
N LYS A 166 3.87 16.60 -13.23
CA LYS A 166 4.05 18.06 -13.26
C LYS A 166 3.35 18.75 -14.43
N LYS A 167 2.98 18.02 -15.49
CA LYS A 167 2.17 18.58 -16.58
C LYS A 167 0.82 19.12 -16.11
N TYR A 168 0.34 18.70 -14.93
CA TYR A 168 -0.91 19.18 -14.35
C TYR A 168 -0.75 20.40 -13.43
N SER A 169 0.48 20.91 -13.21
CA SER A 169 0.75 22.00 -12.25
C SER A 169 -0.08 23.27 -12.50
N ASP A 170 -0.43 23.56 -13.76
CA ASP A 170 -1.24 24.73 -14.10
C ASP A 170 -2.76 24.55 -13.82
N PHE A 171 -3.20 23.34 -13.49
CA PHE A 171 -4.61 23.00 -13.27
C PHE A 171 -4.94 22.67 -11.81
N VAL A 172 -3.93 22.45 -10.98
CA VAL A 172 -4.07 22.08 -9.57
C VAL A 172 -3.68 23.25 -8.67
N SER A 173 -4.06 23.18 -7.40
CA SER A 173 -3.64 24.16 -6.40
C SER A 173 -2.13 24.11 -6.13
N ASP A 174 -1.58 25.21 -5.62
CA ASP A 174 -0.18 25.28 -5.14
C ASP A 174 0.17 24.14 -4.17
N LYS A 175 -0.80 23.70 -3.35
CA LYS A 175 -0.64 22.59 -2.40
C LYS A 175 -0.35 21.27 -3.09
N VAL A 176 -1.10 20.93 -4.14
CA VAL A 176 -0.89 19.69 -4.90
C VAL A 176 0.33 19.80 -5.80
N ALA A 177 0.58 20.97 -6.40
CA ALA A 177 1.78 21.22 -7.18
C ALA A 177 3.06 21.09 -6.32
N ASP A 178 3.09 21.71 -5.13
CA ASP A 178 4.19 21.61 -4.16
C ASP A 178 4.41 20.13 -3.76
N TYR A 179 3.33 19.38 -3.51
CA TYR A 179 3.40 17.95 -3.19
C TYR A 179 4.02 17.11 -4.31
N ILE A 180 3.55 17.28 -5.55
CA ILE A 180 4.09 16.58 -6.72
C ILE A 180 5.57 16.93 -6.92
N ASN A 181 5.96 18.18 -6.71
CA ASN A 181 7.35 18.61 -6.81
C ASN A 181 8.26 17.91 -5.78
N ILE A 182 7.83 17.81 -4.53
CA ILE A 182 8.54 17.06 -3.47
C ILE A 182 8.70 15.60 -3.90
N LYS A 183 7.61 14.96 -4.31
CA LYS A 183 7.61 13.54 -4.72
C LYS A 183 8.48 13.29 -5.96
N ALA A 184 8.43 14.18 -6.94
CA ALA A 184 9.27 14.14 -8.14
C ALA A 184 10.75 14.27 -7.81
N SER A 185 11.13 15.27 -7.01
CA SER A 185 12.52 15.48 -6.58
C SER A 185 13.09 14.24 -5.87
N GLN A 186 12.29 13.63 -4.99
CA GLN A 186 12.68 12.45 -4.22
C GLN A 186 12.71 11.16 -5.04
N SER A 187 11.77 10.98 -5.99
CA SER A 187 11.74 9.83 -6.90
C SER A 187 12.86 9.89 -7.94
N ASP A 188 13.20 11.08 -8.44
CA ASP A 188 14.27 11.27 -9.43
C ASP A 188 15.66 11.21 -8.80
N ASN A 189 15.77 11.62 -7.53
CA ASN A 189 17.02 11.61 -6.78
C ASN A 189 16.80 10.90 -5.42
N PRO A 190 16.83 9.55 -5.37
CA PRO A 190 16.56 8.81 -4.13
C PRO A 190 17.58 9.14 -3.03
N VAL A 191 17.13 9.20 -1.77
CA VAL A 191 18.01 9.48 -0.62
C VAL A 191 19.05 8.38 -0.39
N ALA A 192 18.70 7.13 -0.70
CA ALA A 192 19.54 5.97 -0.50
C ALA A 192 19.34 4.96 -1.63
N VAL A 193 20.46 4.33 -2.05
CA VAL A 193 20.53 3.28 -3.06
C VAL A 193 21.45 2.19 -2.50
N ASP A 194 21.04 0.93 -2.60
CA ASP A 194 21.79 -0.24 -2.10
C ASP A 194 22.29 -0.07 -0.65
N GLY A 195 21.43 0.46 0.22
CA GLY A 195 21.73 0.68 1.63
C GLY A 195 22.78 1.78 1.90
N ALA A 196 23.21 2.53 0.90
CA ALA A 196 24.09 3.69 1.02
C ALA A 196 23.33 4.98 0.75
N LEU A 197 23.68 6.07 1.42
CA LEU A 197 23.18 7.40 1.07
C LEU A 197 23.70 7.79 -0.31
N ALA A 198 22.77 8.14 -1.19
CA ALA A 198 23.06 8.55 -2.56
C ALA A 198 23.14 10.08 -2.71
N ILE A 199 22.74 10.83 -1.67
CA ILE A 199 22.79 12.29 -1.61
C ILE A 199 23.71 12.76 -0.48
N SER A 200 24.07 14.05 -0.48
CA SER A 200 24.86 14.61 0.60
C SER A 200 24.02 14.82 1.86
N TRP A 201 24.69 14.96 3.02
CA TRP A 201 24.01 15.32 4.26
C TRP A 201 23.31 16.68 4.20
N ALA A 202 23.84 17.63 3.42
CA ALA A 202 23.19 18.93 3.23
C ALA A 202 21.90 18.78 2.42
N ASP A 203 21.89 17.96 1.37
CA ASP A 203 20.68 17.71 0.59
C ASP A 203 19.60 16.99 1.44
N LEU A 204 20.00 16.06 2.31
CA LEU A 204 19.07 15.40 3.23
C LEU A 204 18.50 16.38 4.27
N GLU A 205 19.33 17.30 4.76
CA GLU A 205 18.92 18.38 5.67
C GLU A 205 17.87 19.28 5.02
N GLU A 206 18.11 19.72 3.78
CA GLU A 206 17.18 20.55 3.00
C GLU A 206 15.85 19.83 2.77
N ARG A 207 15.87 18.54 2.43
CA ARG A 207 14.66 17.73 2.24
C ARG A 207 13.84 17.55 3.52
N LEU A 208 14.49 17.43 4.67
CA LEU A 208 13.80 17.37 5.96
C LEU A 208 13.04 18.66 6.24
N LEU A 209 13.69 19.80 5.98
CA LEU A 209 13.09 21.12 6.17
C LEU A 209 12.01 21.41 5.12
N GLU A 210 12.17 20.94 3.89
CA GLU A 210 11.14 21.02 2.84
C GLU A 210 9.86 20.26 3.26
N LEU A 211 10.01 19.03 3.77
CA LEU A 211 8.89 18.24 4.28
C LEU A 211 8.23 18.93 5.49
N GLU A 212 9.01 19.42 6.46
CA GLU A 212 8.47 20.14 7.61
C GLU A 212 7.70 21.40 7.19
N ASN A 213 8.30 22.23 6.33
CA ASN A 213 7.67 23.44 5.83
C ASN A 213 6.37 23.16 5.07
N PHE A 214 6.33 22.10 4.25
CA PHE A 214 5.10 21.67 3.59
C PHE A 214 4.04 21.29 4.62
N MET A 215 4.41 20.48 5.62
CA MET A 215 3.46 19.98 6.61
C MET A 215 2.90 21.10 7.50
N ASP A 216 3.72 22.12 7.80
CA ASP A 216 3.28 23.31 8.54
C ASP A 216 2.39 24.22 7.69
N LYS A 217 2.72 24.40 6.40
CA LYS A 217 1.96 25.22 5.45
C LYS A 217 0.61 24.61 5.11
N TYR A 218 0.54 23.28 4.98
CA TYR A 218 -0.63 22.54 4.51
C TYR A 218 -1.07 21.44 5.50
N SER A 219 -1.29 21.80 6.76
CA SER A 219 -1.59 20.85 7.84
C SER A 219 -2.87 20.00 7.63
N SER A 220 -3.76 20.42 6.73
CA SER A 220 -4.98 19.68 6.36
C SER A 220 -4.85 18.90 5.04
N PHE A 221 -3.63 18.75 4.50
CA PHE A 221 -3.42 18.01 3.26
C PHE A 221 -3.84 16.54 3.42
N PRO A 222 -4.61 15.95 2.47
CA PRO A 222 -5.15 14.60 2.64
C PRO A 222 -4.09 13.52 2.84
N LEU A 223 -2.91 13.67 2.23
CA LEU A 223 -1.82 12.70 2.30
C LEU A 223 -0.69 13.11 3.27
N ILE A 224 -0.99 13.99 4.24
CA ILE A 224 0.00 14.51 5.19
C ILE A 224 0.77 13.41 5.93
N GLU A 225 0.07 12.35 6.35
CA GLU A 225 0.70 11.23 7.07
C GLU A 225 1.73 10.50 6.18
N GLN A 226 1.57 10.52 4.84
CA GLN A 226 2.54 9.90 3.93
C GLN A 226 3.86 10.67 3.94
N LEU A 227 3.75 12.01 3.96
CA LEU A 227 4.91 12.89 4.11
C LEU A 227 5.54 12.76 5.50
N GLU A 228 4.74 12.55 6.56
CA GLU A 228 5.27 12.27 7.89
C GLU A 228 6.09 10.98 7.93
N SER A 229 5.63 9.92 7.26
CA SER A 229 6.38 8.66 7.15
C SER A 229 7.75 8.87 6.48
N ILE A 230 7.77 9.58 5.35
CA ILE A 230 9.00 9.95 4.63
C ILE A 230 9.91 10.80 5.53
N TYR A 231 9.36 11.80 6.20
CA TYR A 231 10.07 12.68 7.12
C TYR A 231 10.76 11.89 8.23
N TYR A 232 10.06 10.98 8.90
CA TYR A 232 10.68 10.18 9.97
C TYR A 232 11.72 9.20 9.45
N ASN A 233 11.53 8.64 8.25
CA ASN A 233 12.56 7.83 7.61
C ASN A 233 13.82 8.67 7.32
N TYR A 234 13.66 9.89 6.80
CA TYR A 234 14.76 10.81 6.55
C TYR A 234 15.43 11.26 7.86
N MET A 235 14.68 11.42 8.95
CA MET A 235 15.26 11.70 10.27
C MET A 235 16.11 10.54 10.77
N VAL A 236 15.66 9.30 10.59
CA VAL A 236 16.46 8.10 10.92
C VAL A 236 17.76 8.11 10.11
N LEU A 237 17.68 8.35 8.80
CA LEU A 237 18.86 8.42 7.95
C LEU A 237 19.80 9.56 8.35
N TYR A 238 19.29 10.75 8.65
CA TYR A 238 20.10 11.91 9.03
C TYR A 238 20.85 11.70 10.35
N LEU A 239 20.24 11.01 11.32
CA LEU A 239 20.82 10.81 12.65
C LEU A 239 21.70 9.54 12.76
N ALA A 240 21.38 8.48 12.02
CA ALA A 240 22.06 7.18 12.14
C ALA A 240 22.82 6.76 10.88
N GLY A 241 22.52 7.35 9.72
CA GLY A 241 23.00 6.88 8.42
C GLY A 241 22.27 5.65 7.90
N ALA A 242 22.58 5.31 6.66
CA ALA A 242 22.18 4.05 6.06
C ALA A 242 23.22 2.96 6.36
N ASP A 243 22.88 1.69 6.17
CA ASP A 243 23.71 0.55 6.56
C ASP A 243 25.13 0.59 5.96
N ASN A 244 25.27 0.99 4.69
CA ASN A 244 26.55 1.10 4.00
C ASN A 244 27.21 2.48 4.15
N THR A 245 26.53 3.44 4.79
CA THR A 245 27.02 4.80 5.04
C THR A 245 26.62 5.28 6.46
N PRO A 246 27.04 4.55 7.52
CA PRO A 246 26.58 4.85 8.87
C PRO A 246 27.11 6.20 9.35
N ALA A 247 26.35 6.88 10.20
CA ALA A 247 26.76 8.11 10.87
C ALA A 247 27.87 7.89 11.91
N TYR A 248 28.09 6.63 12.31
CA TYR A 248 29.09 6.20 13.28
C TYR A 248 30.01 5.12 12.69
N ASP A 249 31.13 4.88 13.36
CA ASP A 249 32.07 3.81 13.02
C ASP A 249 31.60 2.47 13.61
N TYR A 250 31.46 1.43 12.79
CA TYR A 250 30.93 0.13 13.25
C TYR A 250 31.81 -0.59 14.27
N THR A 251 33.11 -0.29 14.33
CA THR A 251 34.04 -0.97 15.25
C THR A 251 33.98 -0.34 16.64
N THR A 252 33.97 0.99 16.68
CA THR A 252 34.04 1.78 17.92
C THR A 252 32.68 2.26 18.40
N ASN A 253 31.66 2.19 17.53
CA ASN A 253 30.36 2.83 17.66
C ASN A 253 30.42 4.35 17.82
N LYS A 254 31.58 5.00 17.63
CA LYS A 254 31.71 6.44 17.77
C LYS A 254 31.16 7.16 16.55
N TYR A 255 30.43 8.24 16.78
CA TYR A 255 29.98 9.13 15.72
C TYR A 255 31.15 9.69 14.93
N LYS A 256 31.00 9.77 13.61
CA LYS A 256 31.98 10.39 12.73
C LYS A 256 31.92 11.91 12.92
N ASP A 257 33.06 12.55 13.16
CA ASP A 257 33.14 13.99 13.47
C ASP A 257 32.40 14.87 12.44
N GLY A 258 32.51 14.55 11.15
CA GLY A 258 31.83 15.28 10.07
C GLY A 258 30.31 15.20 10.15
N VAL A 259 29.75 14.05 10.52
CA VAL A 259 28.31 13.83 10.65
C VAL A 259 27.78 14.47 11.92
N PHE A 260 28.49 14.28 13.04
CA PHE A 260 28.19 14.95 14.30
C PHE A 260 28.17 16.48 14.15
N LYS A 261 29.15 17.03 13.43
CA LYS A 261 29.21 18.47 13.13
C LYS A 261 27.97 18.91 12.35
N LYS A 262 27.51 18.16 11.35
CA LYS A 262 26.32 18.50 10.57
C LYS A 262 25.05 18.52 11.42
N ILE A 263 24.81 17.47 12.21
CA ILE A 263 23.67 17.42 13.13
C ILE A 263 23.72 18.62 14.10
N SER A 264 24.91 18.98 14.59
CA SER A 264 25.08 20.15 15.48
C SER A 264 24.78 21.47 14.78
N GLU A 265 25.27 21.66 13.55
CA GLU A 265 25.00 22.86 12.72
C GLU A 265 23.50 23.02 12.48
N MET A 266 22.78 21.94 12.15
CA MET A 266 21.33 21.92 11.93
C MET A 266 20.55 22.47 13.14
N THR A 267 20.93 22.06 14.36
CA THR A 267 20.24 22.52 15.59
C THR A 267 20.36 24.02 15.86
N ILE A 268 21.42 24.65 15.33
CA ILE A 268 21.68 26.07 15.51
C ILE A 268 21.08 26.87 14.36
N ALA A 269 21.27 26.42 13.13
CA ALA A 269 20.83 27.13 11.93
C ALA A 269 19.29 27.21 11.83
N TYR A 270 18.58 26.19 12.32
CA TYR A 270 17.13 26.07 12.20
C TYR A 270 16.45 25.96 13.57
N GLU A 271 16.96 26.69 14.57
CA GLU A 271 16.36 26.76 15.91
C GLU A 271 14.86 27.13 15.83
N GLY A 272 14.02 26.35 16.54
CA GLY A 272 12.56 26.52 16.55
C GLY A 272 11.81 25.64 15.55
N THR A 273 12.51 24.92 14.67
CA THR A 273 11.93 23.86 13.83
C THR A 273 11.81 22.55 14.60
N LYS A 274 10.79 21.74 14.29
CA LYS A 274 10.61 20.38 14.80
C LYS A 274 11.83 19.51 14.48
N THR A 275 12.41 19.68 13.29
CA THR A 275 13.60 18.94 12.85
C THR A 275 14.81 19.26 13.72
N ALA A 276 15.08 20.55 13.99
CA ALA A 276 16.15 20.95 14.90
C ALA A 276 15.92 20.43 16.33
N ASP A 277 14.68 20.45 16.81
CA ASP A 277 14.35 19.95 18.14
C ASP A 277 14.59 18.44 18.29
N ILE A 278 14.17 17.62 17.31
CA ILE A 278 14.45 16.17 17.31
C ILE A 278 15.96 15.91 17.25
N ALA A 279 16.70 16.65 16.41
CA ALA A 279 18.15 16.53 16.32
C ALA A 279 18.84 16.92 17.63
N LYS A 280 18.37 17.97 18.31
CA LYS A 280 18.89 18.44 19.59
C LYS A 280 18.66 17.41 20.71
N ASP A 281 17.47 16.83 20.78
CA ASP A 281 17.15 15.75 21.71
C ASP A 281 18.08 14.55 21.50
N TYR A 282 18.33 14.20 20.23
CA TYR A 282 19.26 13.14 19.88
C TYR A 282 20.71 13.43 20.30
N LEU A 283 21.19 14.65 20.05
CA LEU A 283 22.53 15.08 20.45
C LEU A 283 22.74 14.99 21.97
N GLU A 284 21.74 15.37 22.77
CA GLU A 284 21.82 15.26 24.23
C GLU A 284 21.83 13.81 24.73
N ILE A 285 21.23 12.86 23.98
CA ILE A 285 21.34 11.42 24.27
C ILE A 285 22.76 10.94 24.01
N ILE A 286 23.30 11.15 22.80
CA ILE A 286 24.62 10.61 22.44
C ILE A 286 25.74 11.30 23.23
N LYS A 287 25.58 12.57 23.62
CA LYS A 287 26.55 13.31 24.45
C LYS A 287 26.76 12.68 25.82
N LYS A 288 25.70 12.17 26.46
CA LYS A 288 25.81 11.44 27.75
C LYS A 288 26.62 10.15 27.61
N ASP A 289 26.62 9.59 26.40
CA ASP A 289 27.32 8.36 26.05
C ASP A 289 28.64 8.63 25.29
N ASN A 290 29.26 9.80 25.52
CA ASN A 290 30.52 10.22 24.89
C ASN A 290 30.51 10.10 23.36
N TYR A 291 29.39 10.48 22.74
CA TYR A 291 29.15 10.45 21.29
C TYR A 291 29.27 9.04 20.68
N THR A 292 28.83 8.03 21.43
CA THR A 292 28.81 6.63 21.02
C THR A 292 27.38 6.19 20.73
N PHE A 293 27.17 5.42 19.67
CA PHE A 293 25.90 4.78 19.36
C PHE A 293 25.64 3.61 20.32
N THR A 294 24.90 3.89 21.40
CA THR A 294 24.57 2.93 22.46
C THR A 294 23.13 2.41 22.33
N LYS A 295 22.70 1.62 23.32
CA LYS A 295 21.31 1.20 23.46
C LYS A 295 20.32 2.39 23.48
N ASN A 296 20.66 3.49 24.16
CA ASN A 296 19.78 4.66 24.25
C ASN A 296 19.59 5.33 22.88
N ALA A 297 20.70 5.47 22.13
CA ALA A 297 20.67 5.98 20.77
C ALA A 297 19.83 5.08 19.85
N LYS A 298 20.02 3.76 19.95
CA LYS A 298 19.24 2.78 19.19
C LYS A 298 17.75 2.83 19.52
N GLU A 299 17.37 2.94 20.80
CA GLU A 299 15.97 3.08 21.21
C GLU A 299 15.33 4.34 20.64
N PHE A 300 16.04 5.47 20.66
CA PHE A 300 15.55 6.71 20.04
C PHE A 300 15.32 6.54 18.53
N ILE A 301 16.30 5.97 17.81
CA ILE A 301 16.19 5.71 16.37
C ILE A 301 15.05 4.74 16.07
N ASN A 302 14.88 3.69 16.87
CA ASN A 302 13.77 2.75 16.72
C ASN A 302 12.41 3.43 16.91
N ASN A 303 12.27 4.33 17.88
CA ASN A 303 11.04 5.09 18.07
C ASN A 303 10.71 5.99 16.86
N LEU A 304 11.72 6.60 16.22
CA LEU A 304 11.51 7.34 14.98
C LEU A 304 11.14 6.40 13.82
N ARG A 305 11.81 5.25 13.72
CA ARG A 305 11.55 4.23 12.71
C ARG A 305 10.15 3.63 12.83
N GLU A 306 9.64 3.43 14.04
CA GLU A 306 8.24 3.01 14.24
C GLU A 306 7.26 4.05 13.67
N LYS A 307 7.53 5.34 13.84
CA LYS A 307 6.71 6.40 13.24
C LYS A 307 6.75 6.40 11.72
N SER A 308 7.88 6.02 11.10
CA SER A 308 7.92 5.88 9.63
C SER A 308 7.08 4.70 9.12
N PHE A 309 6.81 3.69 9.95
CA PHE A 309 5.97 2.54 9.56
C PHE A 309 4.49 2.68 9.92
N ASN A 310 4.14 3.68 10.73
CA ASN A 310 2.78 3.83 11.26
C ASN A 310 1.76 4.45 10.29
N ASN A 311 2.10 4.58 9.00
CA ASN A 311 1.17 5.09 8.01
C ASN A 311 0.95 4.08 6.88
N LYS A 312 -0.14 3.32 7.00
CA LYS A 312 -0.63 2.51 5.88
C LYS A 312 -1.20 3.45 4.82
N THR A 313 -0.92 3.17 3.54
CA THR A 313 -1.50 3.93 2.43
C THR A 313 -3.02 3.98 2.58
N LYS A 314 -3.54 5.20 2.72
CA LYS A 314 -4.97 5.47 2.74
C LYS A 314 -5.46 5.52 1.31
N ASN A 315 -6.50 4.75 1.02
CA ASN A 315 -7.20 4.77 -0.26
C ASN A 315 -8.32 5.80 -0.16
N ILE A 316 -8.00 7.10 -0.24
CA ILE A 316 -8.99 8.17 -0.08
C ILE A 316 -9.96 8.16 -1.26
N TYR A 317 -9.42 8.02 -2.47
CA TYR A 317 -10.15 8.11 -3.72
C TYR A 317 -10.51 6.73 -4.28
N THR A 318 -9.77 5.70 -3.90
CA THR A 318 -9.92 4.32 -4.41
C THR A 318 -10.64 3.36 -3.46
N LYS A 319 -11.04 3.80 -2.25
CA LYS A 319 -11.76 2.94 -1.28
C LYS A 319 -13.03 2.32 -1.85
N ASP A 320 -13.71 3.01 -2.77
CA ASP A 320 -15.00 2.58 -3.28
C ASP A 320 -14.90 1.35 -4.20
N ILE A 321 -13.69 1.04 -4.69
CA ILE A 321 -13.39 -0.26 -5.33
C ILE A 321 -13.74 -1.41 -4.38
N PHE A 322 -13.51 -1.25 -3.07
CA PHE A 322 -13.73 -2.28 -2.06
C PHE A 322 -15.05 -2.14 -1.32
N THR A 323 -15.56 -0.93 -1.09
CA THR A 323 -16.88 -0.77 -0.42
C THR A 323 -18.00 -1.39 -1.26
N LYS A 324 -17.87 -1.37 -2.60
CA LYS A 324 -18.75 -2.10 -3.52
C LYS A 324 -18.76 -3.62 -3.33
N LEU A 325 -17.76 -4.20 -2.66
CA LEU A 325 -17.73 -5.63 -2.36
C LEU A 325 -18.54 -6.01 -1.12
N LEU A 326 -18.98 -5.05 -0.31
CA LEU A 326 -19.62 -5.28 0.98
C LEU A 326 -21.02 -4.63 1.03
N PRO A 327 -21.90 -5.04 1.98
CA PRO A 327 -23.19 -4.40 2.15
C PRO A 327 -23.08 -2.91 2.49
N GLU A 328 -23.96 -2.10 1.92
CA GLU A 328 -23.92 -0.63 2.02
C GLU A 328 -24.22 -0.05 3.41
N ARG A 329 -24.91 -0.79 4.30
CA ARG A 329 -25.33 -0.27 5.62
C ARG A 329 -25.47 -1.37 6.68
N PRO A 330 -25.46 -1.00 7.98
CA PRO A 330 -25.79 -1.92 9.06
C PRO A 330 -27.16 -2.61 8.93
N GLY A 331 -27.28 -3.78 9.55
CA GLY A 331 -28.46 -4.65 9.55
C GLY A 331 -28.48 -5.70 8.44
N TYR A 332 -27.42 -5.82 7.63
CA TYR A 332 -27.28 -6.92 6.68
C TYR A 332 -26.97 -8.22 7.42
N ARG A 333 -27.71 -9.30 7.14
CA ARG A 333 -27.48 -10.62 7.72
C ARG A 333 -26.95 -11.60 6.69
N TRP A 334 -25.93 -12.37 7.07
CA TRP A 334 -25.45 -13.52 6.32
C TRP A 334 -25.84 -14.80 7.03
N LEU A 335 -26.41 -15.75 6.29
CA LEU A 335 -26.75 -17.08 6.78
C LEU A 335 -26.01 -18.12 5.93
N TYR A 336 -25.03 -18.79 6.52
CA TYR A 336 -24.22 -19.78 5.83
C TYR A 336 -24.56 -21.21 6.25
N HIS A 337 -24.42 -22.12 5.30
CA HIS A 337 -24.51 -23.56 5.51
C HIS A 337 -23.33 -24.25 4.82
N GLY A 338 -22.88 -25.39 5.35
CA GLY A 338 -21.68 -26.05 4.85
C GLY A 338 -21.55 -27.50 5.26
N PHE A 339 -20.32 -27.98 5.18
CA PHE A 339 -19.93 -29.37 5.43
C PHE A 339 -20.45 -29.90 6.79
N VAL A 340 -21.07 -31.09 6.79
CA VAL A 340 -21.54 -31.84 7.97
C VAL A 340 -22.33 -30.95 8.95
N GLU A 341 -23.47 -30.44 8.46
CA GLU A 341 -24.41 -29.63 9.23
C GLU A 341 -23.84 -28.31 9.77
N TYR A 342 -22.63 -27.93 9.35
CA TYR A 342 -22.05 -26.65 9.70
C TYR A 342 -22.97 -25.52 9.23
N SER A 343 -23.24 -24.59 10.15
CA SER A 343 -23.90 -23.33 9.85
C SER A 343 -23.31 -22.24 10.71
N HIS A 344 -23.37 -21.01 10.22
CA HIS A 344 -23.15 -19.83 11.05
C HIS A 344 -23.97 -18.69 10.50
N GLU A 345 -24.31 -17.77 11.38
CA GLU A 345 -24.97 -16.52 11.02
C GLU A 345 -24.10 -15.34 11.42
N MET A 346 -24.18 -14.26 10.65
CA MET A 346 -23.47 -13.02 10.93
C MET A 346 -24.39 -11.82 10.67
N GLU A 347 -24.16 -10.72 11.37
CA GLU A 347 -24.85 -9.45 11.20
C GLU A 347 -23.85 -8.30 11.13
N LEU A 348 -24.05 -7.40 10.17
CA LEU A 348 -23.29 -6.15 10.06
C LEU A 348 -23.85 -5.14 11.06
N ASN A 349 -23.12 -4.88 12.13
CA ASN A 349 -23.56 -3.99 13.20
C ASN A 349 -23.25 -2.53 12.94
N ASP A 350 -22.09 -2.24 12.34
CA ASP A 350 -21.63 -0.86 12.16
C ASP A 350 -20.65 -0.73 11.00
N ILE A 351 -20.62 0.46 10.40
CA ILE A 351 -19.64 0.87 9.39
C ILE A 351 -19.03 2.21 9.81
N VAL A 352 -17.73 2.20 10.11
CA VAL A 352 -17.01 3.40 10.55
C VAL A 352 -15.96 3.76 9.51
N THR A 353 -15.95 5.03 9.09
CA THR A 353 -14.86 5.59 8.30
C THR A 353 -14.05 6.54 9.17
N ASP A 354 -12.78 6.22 9.38
CA ASP A 354 -11.83 7.10 10.08
C ASP A 354 -10.61 7.33 9.20
N ARG A 355 -10.35 8.60 8.87
CA ARG A 355 -9.19 9.03 8.06
C ARG A 355 -8.95 8.19 6.79
N GLY A 356 -10.00 7.84 6.05
CA GLY A 356 -9.91 7.06 4.81
C GLY A 356 -9.85 5.54 4.99
N VAL A 357 -9.76 5.03 6.22
CA VAL A 357 -9.91 3.60 6.53
C VAL A 357 -11.37 3.31 6.84
N VAL A 358 -12.00 2.47 6.04
CA VAL A 358 -13.38 2.01 6.25
C VAL A 358 -13.35 0.68 7.00
N LYS A 359 -14.13 0.56 8.08
CA LYS A 359 -14.23 -0.64 8.91
C LYS A 359 -15.67 -1.09 9.03
N TYR A 360 -15.91 -2.37 8.83
CA TYR A 360 -17.20 -3.04 9.00
C TYR A 360 -17.11 -3.94 10.22
N PHE A 361 -17.97 -3.71 11.21
CA PHE A 361 -18.00 -4.47 12.45
C PHE A 361 -19.11 -5.50 12.39
N ILE A 362 -18.75 -6.77 12.46
CA ILE A 362 -19.62 -7.91 12.25
C ILE A 362 -19.56 -8.80 13.48
N THR A 363 -20.71 -9.23 13.96
CA THR A 363 -20.82 -10.28 14.99
C THR A 363 -21.66 -11.41 14.46
N GLY A 364 -21.51 -12.59 15.04
CA GLY A 364 -22.26 -13.76 14.64
C GLY A 364 -22.07 -14.93 15.57
N ASP A 365 -22.66 -16.05 15.20
CA ASP A 365 -22.59 -17.29 15.96
C ASP A 365 -22.51 -18.49 15.01
N VAL A 366 -21.68 -19.46 15.37
CA VAL A 366 -21.68 -20.79 14.77
C VAL A 366 -22.86 -21.58 15.34
N GLY A 367 -23.66 -22.22 14.48
CA GLY A 367 -24.74 -23.10 14.93
C GLY A 367 -24.18 -24.27 15.76
N ASP A 368 -24.89 -24.65 16.84
CA ASP A 368 -24.55 -25.85 17.62
C ASP A 368 -25.30 -27.07 17.04
N PRO A 369 -24.66 -27.91 16.19
CA PRO A 369 -25.31 -29.10 15.62
C PRO A 369 -25.60 -30.18 16.67
N SER A 370 -25.07 -30.04 17.90
CA SER A 370 -25.29 -31.01 18.98
C SER A 370 -26.59 -30.79 19.76
N ASP A 371 -27.40 -29.79 19.40
CA ASP A 371 -28.64 -29.42 20.11
C ASP A 371 -28.40 -29.22 21.63
N GLY A 372 -27.24 -28.64 21.98
CA GLY A 372 -26.82 -28.37 23.36
C GLY A 372 -26.10 -29.51 24.09
N GLU A 373 -25.86 -30.66 23.44
CA GLU A 373 -25.11 -31.78 24.03
C GLU A 373 -23.61 -31.46 24.24
N SER A 374 -23.09 -30.44 23.56
CA SER A 374 -21.69 -29.99 23.65
C SER A 374 -21.28 -29.54 25.06
N ARG A 375 -22.25 -29.08 25.90
CA ARG A 375 -22.03 -28.46 27.22
C ARG A 375 -21.10 -27.24 27.21
N LEU A 376 -20.84 -26.66 26.04
CA LEU A 376 -20.04 -25.46 25.90
C LEU A 376 -20.90 -24.23 26.23
N SER A 377 -20.27 -23.16 26.72
CA SER A 377 -20.98 -21.89 26.89
C SER A 377 -21.29 -21.27 25.52
N PRO A 378 -22.37 -20.48 25.38
CA PRO A 378 -22.69 -19.77 24.14
C PRO A 378 -21.49 -18.99 23.56
N GLU A 379 -20.68 -18.35 24.42
CA GLU A 379 -19.44 -17.65 24.07
C GLU A 379 -18.39 -18.48 23.31
N HIS A 380 -18.54 -19.80 23.24
CA HIS A 380 -17.69 -20.66 22.42
C HIS A 380 -18.06 -20.66 20.93
N PHE A 381 -19.26 -20.18 20.59
CA PHE A 381 -19.81 -20.15 19.25
C PHE A 381 -19.76 -18.75 18.63
N ASN A 382 -19.55 -17.71 19.45
CA ASN A 382 -19.42 -16.34 18.99
C ASN A 382 -18.34 -16.17 17.91
N ILE A 383 -18.67 -15.30 16.97
CA ILE A 383 -17.82 -14.81 15.90
C ILE A 383 -17.76 -13.29 16.05
N ASP A 384 -16.55 -12.73 16.12
CA ASP A 384 -16.30 -11.31 15.92
C ASP A 384 -15.45 -11.14 14.66
N ILE A 385 -15.91 -10.35 13.69
CA ILE A 385 -15.18 -10.03 12.47
C ILE A 385 -15.10 -8.52 12.29
N VAL A 386 -13.93 -8.04 11.89
CA VAL A 386 -13.74 -6.70 11.36
C VAL A 386 -13.20 -6.82 9.94
N TYR A 387 -13.96 -6.33 8.97
CA TYR A 387 -13.41 -6.04 7.65
C TYR A 387 -12.85 -4.63 7.64
N SER A 388 -11.63 -4.45 7.13
CA SER A 388 -11.04 -3.12 6.94
C SER A 388 -10.54 -2.93 5.50
N ILE A 389 -10.84 -1.77 4.93
CA ILE A 389 -10.32 -1.34 3.63
C ILE A 389 -9.12 -0.43 3.88
N GLU A 390 -7.92 -0.94 3.61
CA GLU A 390 -6.65 -0.23 3.79
C GLU A 390 -5.56 -0.83 2.88
N GLY A 391 -4.60 -0.01 2.43
CA GLY A 391 -3.44 -0.50 1.66
C GLY A 391 -3.78 -1.17 0.33
N GLY A 392 -4.89 -0.78 -0.32
CA GLY A 392 -5.35 -1.36 -1.58
C GLY A 392 -5.88 -2.78 -1.45
N ALA A 393 -6.42 -3.16 -0.28
CA ALA A 393 -6.99 -4.48 -0.05
C ALA A 393 -8.22 -4.42 0.88
N LEU A 394 -9.07 -5.44 0.76
CA LEU A 394 -10.08 -5.80 1.76
C LEU A 394 -9.46 -6.82 2.72
N ILE A 395 -9.33 -6.46 3.99
CA ILE A 395 -8.66 -7.28 5.02
C ILE A 395 -9.68 -7.79 6.02
N GLN A 396 -9.67 -9.09 6.30
CA GLN A 396 -10.41 -9.73 7.39
C GLN A 396 -9.56 -9.82 8.65
N ARG A 397 -10.15 -9.40 9.77
CA ARG A 397 -9.68 -9.74 11.12
C ARG A 397 -10.78 -10.48 11.85
N LYS A 398 -10.49 -11.62 12.45
CA LYS A 398 -11.49 -12.39 13.17
C LYS A 398 -11.02 -12.83 14.55
N ASN A 399 -11.99 -13.03 15.42
CA ASN A 399 -11.84 -13.70 16.70
C ASN A 399 -12.98 -14.71 16.83
N GLU A 400 -12.63 -15.99 16.78
CA GLU A 400 -13.58 -17.10 16.79
C GLU A 400 -12.90 -18.36 17.34
N LYS A 401 -13.71 -19.32 17.82
CA LYS A 401 -13.21 -20.61 18.32
C LYS A 401 -13.67 -21.83 17.53
N ARG A 402 -14.71 -21.70 16.70
CA ARG A 402 -15.46 -22.82 16.09
C ARG A 402 -15.83 -22.60 14.63
N MET A 403 -15.52 -21.44 14.06
CA MET A 403 -15.84 -21.12 12.67
C MET A 403 -15.05 -22.04 11.73
N MET A 404 -15.74 -22.62 10.75
CA MET A 404 -15.12 -23.42 9.70
C MET A 404 -14.55 -22.51 8.60
N ASP A 405 -13.68 -21.59 9.00
CA ASP A 405 -13.04 -20.61 8.13
C ASP A 405 -11.51 -20.80 8.13
N SER A 406 -10.78 -19.83 7.60
CA SER A 406 -9.31 -19.87 7.55
C SER A 406 -8.67 -20.12 8.92
N GLU A 407 -7.51 -20.76 8.96
CA GLU A 407 -6.72 -20.86 10.21
C GLU A 407 -6.05 -19.55 10.62
N PHE A 408 -6.09 -18.55 9.74
CA PHE A 408 -5.52 -17.23 9.99
C PHE A 408 -6.59 -16.24 10.51
N ASP A 409 -6.23 -15.55 11.59
CA ASP A 409 -7.08 -14.53 12.21
C ASP A 409 -6.95 -13.16 11.51
N ASN A 410 -5.90 -12.95 10.72
CA ASN A 410 -5.70 -11.78 9.85
C ASN A 410 -5.40 -12.27 8.43
N LEU A 411 -6.17 -11.84 7.44
CA LEU A 411 -6.00 -12.25 6.05
C LEU A 411 -6.47 -11.15 5.11
N GLU A 412 -5.68 -10.83 4.07
CA GLU A 412 -6.16 -10.04 2.94
C GLU A 412 -7.06 -10.92 2.08
N LEU A 413 -8.35 -10.56 1.99
CA LEU A 413 -9.32 -11.32 1.20
C LEU A 413 -9.18 -11.06 -0.29
N ILE A 414 -8.93 -9.82 -0.69
CA ILE A 414 -8.77 -9.48 -2.10
C ILE A 414 -8.02 -8.15 -2.21
N ARG A 415 -7.22 -8.01 -3.27
CA ARG A 415 -6.33 -6.87 -3.50
C ARG A 415 -6.58 -6.25 -4.86
N ALA A 416 -6.58 -4.92 -4.93
CA ALA A 416 -6.64 -4.20 -6.20
C ALA A 416 -5.31 -4.32 -6.97
N PRO A 417 -5.32 -4.24 -8.31
CA PRO A 417 -6.49 -4.09 -9.17
C PRO A 417 -7.39 -5.33 -9.18
N LEU A 418 -8.72 -5.14 -9.17
CA LEU A 418 -9.71 -6.23 -9.16
C LEU A 418 -9.89 -6.84 -10.56
N ILE A 419 -8.80 -7.37 -11.11
CA ILE A 419 -8.72 -7.97 -12.44
C ILE A 419 -8.29 -9.44 -12.33
N LYS A 420 -8.78 -10.26 -13.27
CA LYS A 420 -8.41 -11.67 -13.36
C LYS A 420 -6.89 -11.80 -13.61
N GLY A 421 -6.25 -12.71 -12.89
CA GLY A 421 -4.81 -12.94 -12.93
C GLY A 421 -3.99 -12.03 -12.01
N ASN A 422 -4.60 -11.06 -11.32
CA ASN A 422 -3.86 -10.27 -10.32
C ASN A 422 -3.36 -11.19 -9.19
N LYS A 423 -2.07 -11.10 -8.89
CA LYS A 423 -1.36 -11.94 -7.91
C LYS A 423 -0.73 -11.09 -6.82
N TRP A 424 -0.70 -11.61 -5.60
CA TRP A 424 0.03 -11.02 -4.49
C TRP A 424 0.42 -12.05 -3.46
N GLY A 425 1.47 -11.77 -2.70
CA GLY A 425 1.84 -12.55 -1.52
C GLY A 425 1.44 -11.83 -0.24
N GLN A 426 1.18 -12.60 0.82
CA GLN A 426 0.92 -12.06 2.14
C GLN A 426 1.56 -12.91 3.25
N GLY A 427 2.17 -12.23 4.22
CA GLY A 427 2.66 -12.85 5.44
C GLY A 427 1.55 -12.93 6.49
N VAL A 428 1.28 -14.12 6.98
CA VAL A 428 0.23 -14.41 7.98
C VAL A 428 0.80 -15.19 9.15
N VAL A 429 0.07 -15.18 10.27
CA VAL A 429 0.45 -15.94 11.47
C VAL A 429 -0.71 -16.87 11.81
N ASP A 430 -0.40 -18.17 11.94
CA ASP A 430 -1.40 -19.17 12.31
C ASP A 430 -1.75 -19.15 13.81
N LYS A 431 -2.71 -19.97 14.21
CA LYS A 431 -3.14 -20.07 15.61
C LYS A 431 -2.06 -20.60 16.57
N SER A 432 -0.98 -21.19 16.05
CA SER A 432 0.18 -21.64 16.84
C SER A 432 1.22 -20.51 17.05
N GLY A 433 1.10 -19.42 16.30
CA GLY A 433 2.06 -18.31 16.29
C GLY A 433 3.16 -18.47 15.24
N GLU A 434 3.03 -19.43 14.31
CA GLU A 434 3.99 -19.64 13.22
C GLU A 434 3.71 -18.68 12.06
N TYR A 435 4.77 -18.07 11.53
CA TYR A 435 4.70 -17.21 10.36
C TYR A 435 4.65 -18.06 9.09
N ARG A 436 3.72 -17.71 8.18
CA ARG A 436 3.50 -18.39 6.90
C ARG A 436 3.41 -17.34 5.80
N TYR A 437 3.80 -17.72 4.58
CA TYR A 437 3.70 -16.85 3.40
C TYR A 437 2.74 -17.48 2.39
N ILE A 438 1.67 -16.77 2.06
CA ILE A 438 0.58 -17.28 1.22
C ILE A 438 0.58 -16.52 -0.10
N ASN A 439 0.58 -17.26 -1.21
CA ASN A 439 0.43 -16.72 -2.55
C ASN A 439 -1.05 -16.68 -2.91
N CYS A 440 -1.52 -15.56 -3.44
CA CYS A 440 -2.91 -15.29 -3.72
C CYS A 440 -3.11 -14.89 -5.18
N GLU A 441 -4.26 -15.26 -5.77
CA GLU A 441 -4.61 -14.90 -7.14
C GLU A 441 -6.12 -14.68 -7.29
N ILE A 442 -6.52 -13.64 -8.04
CA ILE A 442 -7.89 -13.53 -8.57
C ILE A 442 -8.00 -14.45 -9.79
N THR A 443 -8.42 -15.69 -9.58
CA THR A 443 -8.42 -16.72 -10.63
C THR A 443 -9.61 -16.60 -11.58
N ASP A 444 -10.71 -15.98 -11.13
CA ASP A 444 -11.89 -15.79 -11.98
C ASP A 444 -12.73 -14.58 -11.58
N ILE A 445 -13.45 -14.02 -12.56
CA ILE A 445 -14.43 -12.95 -12.36
C ILE A 445 -15.64 -13.29 -13.23
N ASN A 446 -16.77 -13.58 -12.58
CA ASN A 446 -18.05 -13.81 -13.24
C ASN A 446 -19.01 -12.67 -12.95
N GLU A 447 -20.03 -12.50 -13.80
CA GLU A 447 -21.09 -11.52 -13.55
C GLU A 447 -22.43 -12.26 -13.47
N VAL A 448 -23.15 -12.08 -12.36
CA VAL A 448 -24.44 -12.72 -12.10
C VAL A 448 -25.44 -11.62 -11.74
N ALA A 449 -26.45 -11.44 -12.58
CA ALA A 449 -27.50 -10.42 -12.39
C ALA A 449 -26.96 -8.98 -12.22
N GLY A 450 -25.85 -8.64 -12.88
CA GLY A 450 -25.23 -7.31 -12.83
C GLY A 450 -24.24 -7.11 -11.68
N ALA A 451 -24.04 -8.10 -10.82
CA ALA A 451 -23.03 -8.09 -9.76
C ALA A 451 -21.85 -8.99 -10.14
N LYS A 452 -20.62 -8.49 -9.98
CA LYS A 452 -19.43 -9.31 -10.17
C LYS A 452 -19.20 -10.24 -8.98
N VAL A 453 -18.70 -11.44 -9.28
CA VAL A 453 -18.26 -12.44 -8.32
C VAL A 453 -16.81 -12.77 -8.61
N TYR A 454 -15.94 -12.44 -7.66
CA TYR A 454 -14.51 -12.66 -7.71
C TYR A 454 -14.17 -14.00 -7.05
N THR A 455 -13.50 -14.89 -7.77
CA THR A 455 -12.91 -16.10 -7.19
C THR A 455 -11.46 -15.80 -6.85
N VAL A 456 -11.13 -15.92 -5.58
CA VAL A 456 -9.78 -15.70 -5.04
C VAL A 456 -9.25 -17.02 -4.51
N GLU A 457 -8.05 -17.38 -4.95
CA GLU A 457 -7.34 -18.56 -4.51
C GLU A 457 -6.16 -18.17 -3.62
N TYR A 458 -5.90 -18.99 -2.59
CA TYR A 458 -4.83 -18.84 -1.62
C TYR A 458 -4.06 -20.15 -1.54
N ARG A 459 -2.74 -20.14 -1.76
CA ARG A 459 -1.90 -21.35 -1.76
C ARG A 459 -0.57 -21.17 -1.07
N GLU A 460 -0.05 -22.28 -0.58
CA GLU A 460 1.35 -22.45 -0.17
C GLU A 460 1.91 -23.76 -0.78
N ASP A 461 3.22 -23.80 -0.97
CA ASP A 461 3.93 -24.99 -1.46
C ASP A 461 3.78 -26.21 -0.52
N SER A 462 3.42 -25.98 0.75
CA SER A 462 3.16 -27.03 1.75
C SER A 462 1.90 -27.88 1.44
N GLY A 463 1.08 -27.44 0.48
CA GLY A 463 -0.22 -28.03 0.17
C GLY A 463 -1.40 -27.33 0.83
N TYR A 464 -1.17 -26.27 1.61
CA TYR A 464 -2.25 -25.39 2.07
C TYR A 464 -2.98 -24.75 0.89
N TYR A 465 -4.31 -24.73 0.98
CA TYR A 465 -5.18 -24.24 -0.08
C TYR A 465 -6.54 -23.79 0.45
N GLU A 466 -6.94 -22.58 0.06
CA GLU A 466 -8.28 -22.03 0.24
C GLU A 466 -8.77 -21.35 -1.04
N ILE A 467 -10.09 -21.34 -1.23
CA ILE A 467 -10.79 -20.54 -2.24
C ILE A 467 -11.90 -19.74 -1.58
N ARG A 468 -12.04 -18.48 -1.99
CA ARG A 468 -13.19 -17.63 -1.67
C ARG A 468 -13.88 -17.17 -2.94
N MET A 469 -15.21 -17.07 -2.88
CA MET A 469 -15.98 -16.30 -3.83
C MET A 469 -16.51 -15.06 -3.13
N ILE A 470 -16.28 -13.87 -3.71
CA ILE A 470 -16.67 -12.58 -3.15
C ILE A 470 -17.59 -11.88 -4.16
N GLU A 471 -18.85 -11.64 -3.79
CA GLU A 471 -19.87 -11.01 -4.63
C GLU A 471 -20.02 -9.51 -4.28
N GLU A 472 -20.09 -8.65 -5.30
CA GLU A 472 -20.39 -7.22 -5.14
C GLU A 472 -21.70 -7.01 -4.36
N GLY A 473 -21.68 -6.11 -3.39
CA GLY A 473 -22.79 -5.78 -2.49
C GLY A 473 -23.07 -6.81 -1.38
N VAL A 474 -22.36 -7.95 -1.38
CA VAL A 474 -22.63 -9.06 -0.45
C VAL A 474 -21.42 -9.45 0.38
N GLY A 475 -20.22 -9.48 -0.19
CA GLY A 475 -19.01 -9.97 0.47
C GLY A 475 -18.75 -11.45 0.19
N VAL A 476 -18.20 -12.19 1.16
CA VAL A 476 -17.88 -13.61 0.98
C VAL A 476 -19.17 -14.43 0.81
N VAL A 477 -19.36 -15.05 -0.36
CA VAL A 477 -20.53 -15.91 -0.66
C VAL A 477 -20.21 -17.40 -0.64
N SER A 478 -18.92 -17.75 -0.76
CA SER A 478 -18.45 -19.13 -0.66
C SER A 478 -17.03 -19.17 -0.11
N PHE A 479 -16.74 -20.22 0.66
CA PHE A 479 -15.42 -20.54 1.17
C PHE A 479 -15.19 -22.04 1.06
N THR A 480 -14.03 -22.43 0.52
CA THR A 480 -13.58 -23.83 0.45
C THR A 480 -12.14 -23.90 0.94
N LYS A 481 -11.81 -24.94 1.70
CA LYS A 481 -10.43 -25.27 2.07
C LYS A 481 -10.15 -26.76 2.01
N LEU A 482 -8.88 -27.11 1.86
CA LEU A 482 -8.45 -28.51 1.99
C LEU A 482 -8.41 -28.90 3.46
N ARG A 483 -9.04 -30.02 3.82
CA ARG A 483 -8.86 -30.67 5.11
C ARG A 483 -7.94 -31.87 4.93
N GLN A 484 -6.77 -31.80 5.54
CA GLN A 484 -5.85 -32.94 5.62
C GLN A 484 -6.25 -33.87 6.76
N SER A 485 -6.28 -35.17 6.50
CA SER A 485 -6.60 -36.19 7.50
C SER A 485 -5.86 -37.50 7.21
N ASP A 486 -5.76 -38.38 8.22
CA ASP A 486 -5.14 -39.70 8.07
C ASP A 486 -5.83 -40.56 6.99
N ASP A 487 -7.12 -40.30 6.71
CA ASP A 487 -7.94 -41.00 5.72
C ASP A 487 -7.87 -40.37 4.31
N GLY A 488 -7.03 -39.33 4.14
CA GLY A 488 -6.84 -38.59 2.90
C GLY A 488 -7.38 -37.16 2.95
N ASP A 489 -7.02 -36.40 1.92
CA ASP A 489 -7.36 -35.00 1.81
C ASP A 489 -8.70 -34.82 1.07
N PHE A 490 -9.57 -33.96 1.61
CA PHE A 490 -10.83 -33.62 0.95
C PHE A 490 -11.21 -32.16 1.23
N GLU A 491 -12.01 -31.58 0.34
CA GLU A 491 -12.46 -30.21 0.47
C GLU A 491 -13.63 -30.10 1.46
N ILE A 492 -13.58 -29.09 2.32
CA ILE A 492 -14.68 -28.66 3.18
C ILE A 492 -14.95 -27.18 2.94
N GLY A 493 -16.18 -26.74 3.18
CA GLY A 493 -16.54 -25.36 2.88
C GLY A 493 -17.95 -25.00 3.31
N TYR A 494 -18.27 -23.72 3.18
CA TYR A 494 -19.59 -23.17 3.41
C TYR A 494 -19.99 -22.22 2.28
N SER A 495 -21.30 -22.09 2.08
CA SER A 495 -21.90 -21.23 1.07
C SER A 495 -23.02 -20.40 1.67
N LEU A 496 -23.22 -19.20 1.13
CA LEU A 496 -24.28 -18.30 1.55
C LEU A 496 -25.64 -18.85 1.13
N GLY A 497 -26.57 -18.94 2.07
CA GLY A 497 -27.99 -19.12 1.81
C GLY A 497 -28.60 -17.81 1.31
N LYS A 498 -28.43 -17.52 0.02
CA LYS A 498 -28.82 -16.24 -0.61
C LYS A 498 -30.29 -15.88 -0.39
N GLU A 499 -31.17 -16.87 -0.35
CA GLU A 499 -32.63 -16.69 -0.16
C GLU A 499 -33.01 -16.22 1.26
N TYR A 500 -32.12 -16.46 2.24
CA TYR A 500 -32.37 -16.14 3.65
C TYR A 500 -31.49 -14.98 4.15
N SER A 501 -30.45 -14.64 3.39
CA SER A 501 -29.51 -13.56 3.70
C SER A 501 -30.01 -12.24 3.11
N GLY A 502 -29.57 -11.12 3.69
CA GLY A 502 -29.95 -9.78 3.25
C GLY A 502 -30.38 -8.88 4.38
N TYR A 503 -30.97 -7.74 4.01
CA TYR A 503 -31.63 -6.85 4.95
C TYR A 503 -33.01 -7.42 5.30
N GLN A 504 -33.32 -7.49 6.59
CA GLN A 504 -34.70 -7.78 6.99
C GLN A 504 -35.59 -6.60 6.59
N GLU A 505 -36.72 -6.89 5.95
CA GLU A 505 -37.78 -5.89 5.79
C GLU A 505 -38.33 -5.55 7.19
N GLU A 506 -38.36 -4.26 7.54
CA GLU A 506 -39.13 -3.82 8.70
C GLU A 506 -40.61 -4.17 8.44
N LEU A 507 -41.12 -5.17 9.17
CA LEU A 507 -42.53 -5.58 9.15
C LEU A 507 -43.45 -4.55 9.81
#